data_AF-A0A7S7AWZ0-F1
#
_entry.id   AF-A0A7S7AWZ0-F1
#
_cell.length_a   1.000
_cell.length_b   1.000
_cell.length_c   1.000
_cell.angle_alpha   90.00
_cell.angle_beta   90.00
_cell.angle_gamma   90.00
#
_symmetry.space_group_name_H-M   'P 1'
#
loop_
_entity.id
_entity.type
_entity.pdbx_description
1 polymer ?
#
loop_
_entity_poly.entity_id
_entity_poly.type
_entity_poly.pdbx_seq_one_letter_code
_entity_poly.pdbx_strand_id
1 'polypeptide(L)'
;MKNKKIKAFILLTGLSILSFVSCKTKQLPPKNIPVIEETAFIQVTDKSQMSYRGLSCTVTFSDGTIREYKTDDEGKITVKANSDLIIVKIVYDFTGYKRTGGKLLAKEDFKLAKKVKTKLNSKLQEFELNFSPFAGAKTILILDIF
;
A
#
# COMPACT_ATOMS: atom_id res chain seq x y z
N MET A 1 39.99 -83.34 -24.23
CA MET A 1 39.85 -82.03 -24.90
C MET A 1 38.54 -82.00 -25.68
N LYS A 2 37.48 -81.38 -25.15
CA LYS A 2 36.26 -80.92 -25.86
C LYS A 2 35.34 -80.26 -24.83
N ASN A 3 35.20 -78.95 -24.96
CA ASN A 3 34.29 -78.09 -24.21
C ASN A 3 32.83 -78.56 -24.41
N LYS A 4 32.06 -78.65 -23.33
CA LYS A 4 30.60 -78.72 -23.41
C LYS A 4 29.99 -77.64 -22.52
N LYS A 5 29.49 -76.60 -23.18
CA LYS A 5 28.66 -75.55 -22.58
C LYS A 5 27.37 -76.20 -22.07
N ILE A 6 26.97 -75.91 -20.84
CA ILE A 6 25.62 -76.16 -20.35
C ILE A 6 25.03 -74.83 -19.91
N LYS A 7 23.89 -74.50 -20.53
CA LYS A 7 23.09 -73.30 -20.32
C LYS A 7 22.14 -73.52 -19.14
N ALA A 8 21.85 -72.40 -18.47
CA ALA A 8 20.60 -72.02 -17.82
C ALA A 8 20.09 -72.89 -16.66
N PHE A 9 19.94 -72.28 -15.48
CA PHE A 9 18.63 -72.26 -14.83
C PHE A 9 18.51 -71.11 -13.82
N ILE A 10 17.35 -70.47 -13.87
CA ILE A 10 16.90 -69.34 -13.07
C ILE A 10 16.66 -69.83 -11.63
N LEU A 11 17.15 -69.12 -10.61
CA LEU A 11 16.61 -69.24 -9.27
C LEU A 11 16.34 -67.86 -8.66
N LEU A 12 15.07 -67.70 -8.38
CA LEU A 12 14.32 -66.61 -7.78
C LEU A 12 14.68 -66.48 -6.29
N THR A 13 15.17 -65.32 -5.84
CA THR A 13 15.08 -64.91 -4.43
C THR A 13 14.85 -63.41 -4.34
N GLY A 14 13.66 -63.02 -3.87
CA GLY A 14 13.27 -61.64 -3.66
C GLY A 14 13.63 -61.09 -2.29
N LEU A 15 13.81 -59.77 -2.21
CA LEU A 15 13.67 -58.92 -1.02
C LEU A 15 13.64 -57.45 -1.54
N SER A 16 12.48 -56.89 -1.84
CA SER A 16 11.62 -56.10 -0.95
C SER A 16 12.29 -54.83 -0.36
N ILE A 17 11.85 -53.66 -0.86
CA ILE A 17 11.72 -52.35 -0.17
C ILE A 17 13.06 -51.60 0.02
N LEU A 18 13.35 -50.44 -0.58
CA LEU A 18 12.68 -49.14 -0.49
C LEU A 18 12.95 -48.30 -1.76
N SER A 19 11.92 -48.09 -2.58
CA SER A 19 11.92 -46.99 -3.54
C SER A 19 11.70 -45.69 -2.76
N PHE A 20 12.75 -44.86 -2.62
CA PHE A 20 12.58 -43.46 -2.25
C PHE A 20 11.83 -42.78 -3.40
N VAL A 21 10.50 -42.79 -3.32
CA VAL A 21 9.65 -41.90 -4.09
C VAL A 21 10.07 -40.50 -3.66
N SER A 22 10.80 -39.82 -4.55
CA SER A 22 11.06 -38.39 -4.43
C SER A 22 9.70 -37.68 -4.51
N CYS A 23 9.07 -37.56 -3.35
CA CYS A 23 7.85 -36.82 -3.17
C CYS A 23 8.23 -35.36 -3.39
N LYS A 24 8.01 -34.86 -4.62
CA LYS A 24 7.90 -33.42 -4.86
C LYS A 24 6.70 -32.97 -4.04
N THR A 25 6.94 -32.57 -2.79
CA THR A 25 5.98 -31.85 -1.99
C THR A 25 5.63 -30.61 -2.81
N LYS A 26 4.45 -30.61 -3.44
CA LYS A 26 3.88 -29.39 -3.98
C LYS A 26 3.83 -28.43 -2.79
N GLN A 27 4.65 -27.38 -2.83
CA GLN A 27 4.52 -26.29 -1.89
C GLN A 27 3.06 -25.84 -1.98
N LEU A 28 2.32 -26.01 -0.89
CA LEU A 28 1.01 -25.41 -0.76
C LEU A 28 1.20 -23.92 -1.04
N PRO A 29 0.33 -23.30 -1.87
CA PRO A 29 0.38 -21.85 -2.05
C PRO A 29 0.34 -21.21 -0.66
N PRO A 30 1.08 -20.10 -0.45
CA PRO A 30 1.13 -19.44 0.85
C PRO A 30 -0.31 -19.25 1.33
N LYS A 31 -0.58 -19.73 2.55
CA LYS A 31 -1.84 -19.52 3.28
C LYS A 31 -2.23 -18.07 3.04
N ASN A 32 -3.37 -17.82 2.38
CA ASN A 32 -3.92 -16.48 2.20
C ASN A 32 -4.05 -15.87 3.60
N ILE A 33 -3.08 -15.06 4.00
CA ILE A 33 -3.19 -14.19 5.16
C ILE A 33 -4.33 -13.25 4.79
N PRO A 34 -5.40 -13.16 5.61
CA PRO A 34 -6.47 -12.23 5.32
C PRO A 34 -5.84 -10.84 5.23
N VAL A 35 -5.94 -10.23 4.06
CA VAL A 35 -5.48 -8.86 3.84
C VAL A 35 -6.46 -7.98 4.61
N ILE A 36 -6.03 -7.52 5.79
CA ILE A 36 -6.82 -6.60 6.60
C ILE A 36 -6.72 -5.23 5.92
N GLU A 37 -7.79 -4.84 5.23
CA GLU A 37 -7.91 -3.49 4.69
C GLU A 37 -8.22 -2.52 5.82
N GLU A 38 -7.35 -1.53 5.98
CA GLU A 38 -7.52 -0.45 6.95
C GLU A 38 -7.77 0.87 6.22
N THR A 39 -8.33 1.84 6.95
CA THR A 39 -8.76 3.13 6.38
C THR A 39 -8.08 4.28 7.09
N ALA A 40 -7.35 5.06 6.31
CA ALA A 40 -6.74 6.31 6.71
C ALA A 40 -7.40 7.51 6.04
N PHE A 41 -7.32 8.64 6.72
CA PHE A 41 -7.82 9.92 6.25
C PHE A 41 -6.69 10.94 6.18
N ILE A 42 -6.55 11.57 5.01
CA ILE A 42 -5.67 12.71 4.83
C ILE A 42 -6.55 13.90 4.47
N GLN A 43 -6.46 14.97 5.24
CA GLN A 43 -7.27 16.18 5.06
C GLN A 43 -6.37 17.38 4.82
N VAL A 44 -6.77 18.28 3.93
CA VAL A 44 -5.98 19.44 3.54
C VAL A 44 -6.79 20.73 3.57
N THR A 45 -6.21 21.74 4.21
CA THR A 45 -6.79 23.09 4.32
C THR A 45 -5.74 24.16 4.10
N ASP A 46 -6.18 25.40 3.91
CA ASP A 46 -5.30 26.54 4.04
C ASP A 46 -5.18 27.03 5.50
N LYS A 47 -4.35 28.05 5.71
CA LYS A 47 -4.14 28.71 7.00
C LYS A 47 -5.42 29.31 7.61
N SER A 48 -6.45 29.58 6.81
CA SER A 48 -7.75 30.07 7.27
C SER A 48 -8.71 28.94 7.63
N GLN A 49 -8.24 27.68 7.63
CA GLN A 49 -9.04 26.47 7.90
C GLN A 49 -10.09 26.18 6.82
N MET A 50 -9.97 26.81 5.65
CA MET A 50 -10.83 26.53 4.51
C MET A 50 -10.29 25.32 3.75
N SER A 51 -11.14 24.31 3.55
CA SER A 51 -10.76 23.11 2.82
C SER A 51 -10.44 23.38 1.35
N TYR A 52 -9.65 22.49 0.73
CA TYR A 52 -9.47 22.47 -0.71
C TYR A 52 -10.38 21.39 -1.31
N ARG A 53 -11.56 21.77 -1.81
CA ARG A 53 -12.49 20.85 -2.48
C ARG A 53 -12.05 20.55 -3.91
N GLY A 54 -12.06 19.28 -4.30
CA GLY A 54 -11.83 18.87 -5.68
C GLY A 54 -10.38 18.99 -6.15
N LEU A 55 -9.44 19.15 -5.21
CA LEU A 55 -8.01 19.22 -5.46
C LEU A 55 -7.48 17.82 -5.78
N SER A 56 -6.78 17.70 -6.91
CA SER A 56 -6.15 16.44 -7.31
C SER A 56 -4.90 16.18 -6.47
N CYS A 57 -4.67 14.93 -6.11
CA CYS A 57 -3.45 14.53 -5.43
C CYS A 57 -3.06 13.08 -5.73
N THR A 58 -1.78 12.78 -5.58
CA THR A 58 -1.23 11.42 -5.65
C THR A 58 -0.67 11.02 -4.29
N VAL A 59 -0.91 9.78 -3.89
CA VAL A 59 -0.36 9.18 -2.67
C VAL A 59 0.59 8.07 -3.07
N THR A 60 1.81 8.11 -2.52
CA THR A 60 2.84 7.08 -2.69
C THR A 60 2.93 6.23 -1.44
N PHE A 61 2.87 4.91 -1.63
CA PHE A 61 3.01 3.91 -0.57
C PHE A 61 4.44 3.38 -0.49
N SER A 62 4.77 2.70 0.62
CA SER A 62 6.09 2.14 0.88
C SER A 62 6.53 1.05 -0.10
N ASP A 63 5.60 0.39 -0.79
CA ASP A 63 5.87 -0.58 -1.85
C ASP A 63 6.16 0.10 -3.22
N GLY A 64 6.15 1.42 -3.27
CA GLY A 64 6.30 2.21 -4.50
C GLY A 64 5.02 2.39 -5.30
N THR A 65 3.90 1.79 -4.89
CA THR A 65 2.60 1.99 -5.52
C THR A 65 2.18 3.45 -5.42
N ILE A 66 1.62 3.99 -6.50
CA ILE A 66 1.07 5.34 -6.56
C ILE A 66 -0.42 5.24 -6.85
N ARG A 67 -1.23 6.00 -6.11
CA ARG A 67 -2.67 6.09 -6.35
C ARG A 67 -3.12 7.54 -6.43
N GLU A 68 -4.03 7.80 -7.34
CA GLU A 68 -4.62 9.11 -7.56
C GLU A 68 -5.90 9.28 -6.76
N TYR A 69 -6.09 10.48 -6.23
CA TYR A 69 -7.27 10.87 -5.46
C TYR A 69 -7.68 12.29 -5.82
N LYS A 70 -8.91 12.61 -5.44
CA LYS A 70 -9.43 13.97 -5.43
C LYS A 70 -10.10 14.22 -4.09
N THR A 71 -9.85 15.39 -3.50
CA THR A 71 -10.42 15.76 -2.21
C THR A 71 -11.92 16.00 -2.29
N ASP A 72 -12.63 15.62 -1.24
CA ASP A 72 -14.06 15.92 -1.05
C ASP A 72 -14.30 17.38 -0.60
N ASP A 73 -15.54 17.70 -0.24
CA ASP A 73 -15.96 19.03 0.22
C ASP A 73 -15.26 19.47 1.52
N GLU A 74 -14.80 18.52 2.34
CA GLU A 74 -14.04 18.78 3.57
C GLU A 74 -12.52 18.81 3.31
N GLY A 75 -12.09 18.69 2.06
CA GLY A 75 -10.67 18.63 1.71
C GLY A 75 -10.04 17.29 2.08
N LYS A 76 -10.84 16.24 2.24
CA LYS A 76 -10.41 14.94 2.74
C LYS A 76 -10.31 13.93 1.60
N ILE A 77 -9.34 13.03 1.70
CA ILE A 77 -9.26 11.80 0.93
C ILE A 77 -9.34 10.60 1.87
N THR A 78 -10.00 9.54 1.40
CA THR A 78 -10.10 8.26 2.11
C THR A 78 -9.17 7.26 1.43
N VAL A 79 -8.10 6.89 2.13
CA VAL A 79 -7.11 5.95 1.64
C VAL A 79 -7.38 4.59 2.26
N LYS A 80 -7.73 3.61 1.44
CA LYS A 80 -7.86 2.21 1.85
C LYS A 80 -6.59 1.46 1.47
N ALA A 81 -5.90 0.91 2.44
CA ALA A 81 -4.66 0.18 2.21
C ALA A 81 -4.51 -0.96 3.22
N ASN A 82 -3.67 -1.92 2.88
CA ASN A 82 -3.33 -3.01 3.79
C ASN A 82 -2.61 -2.43 5.01
N SER A 83 -2.82 -3.01 6.19
CA SER A 83 -2.15 -2.60 7.44
C SER A 83 -0.63 -2.47 7.32
N ASP A 84 -0.02 -3.27 6.44
CA ASP A 84 1.42 -3.35 6.24
C ASP A 84 1.97 -2.28 5.27
N LEU A 85 1.10 -1.54 4.57
CA LEU A 85 1.49 -0.50 3.62
C LEU A 85 1.53 0.86 4.29
N ILE A 86 2.70 1.50 4.32
CA ILE A 86 2.86 2.84 4.91
C ILE A 86 2.57 3.90 3.84
N ILE A 87 1.83 4.93 4.22
CA ILE A 87 1.68 6.14 3.40
C ILE A 87 2.93 6.99 3.59
N VAL A 88 3.79 7.00 2.58
CA VAL A 88 5.09 7.68 2.64
C VAL A 88 4.91 9.15 2.28
N LYS A 89 4.25 9.40 1.15
CA LYS A 89 4.21 10.72 0.53
C LYS A 89 2.85 11.04 -0.06
N ILE A 90 2.50 12.33 -0.03
CA ILE A 90 1.40 12.89 -0.81
C ILE A 90 1.89 14.08 -1.65
N VAL A 91 1.39 14.19 -2.87
CA VAL A 91 1.61 15.34 -3.74
C VAL A 91 0.26 15.93 -4.14
N TYR A 92 0.02 17.19 -3.80
CA TYR A 92 -1.14 17.95 -4.27
C TYR A 92 -0.80 18.71 -5.54
N ASP A 93 -1.67 18.61 -6.54
CA ASP A 93 -1.52 19.29 -7.82
C ASP A 93 -2.49 20.47 -7.92
N PHE A 94 -1.94 21.68 -7.80
CA PHE A 94 -2.67 22.94 -7.99
C PHE A 94 -2.69 23.41 -9.44
N THR A 95 -2.22 22.60 -10.40
CA THR A 95 -2.22 22.97 -11.82
C THR A 95 -3.65 23.11 -12.32
N GLY A 96 -4.01 24.35 -12.68
CA GLY A 96 -5.37 24.66 -13.13
C GLY A 96 -6.43 24.59 -12.03
N TYR A 97 -6.04 24.29 -10.79
CA TYR A 97 -6.96 24.27 -9.67
C TYR A 97 -7.50 25.67 -9.41
N LYS A 98 -8.82 25.78 -9.41
CA LYS A 98 -9.55 26.98 -8.97
C LYS A 98 -10.46 26.55 -7.85
N ARG A 99 -10.38 27.24 -6.72
CA ARG A 99 -11.26 26.96 -5.59
C ARG A 99 -12.68 27.39 -5.96
N THR A 100 -13.55 26.43 -6.20
CA THR A 100 -14.97 26.62 -6.52
C THR A 100 -15.88 26.43 -5.30
N GLY A 101 -15.31 26.01 -4.17
CA GLY A 101 -16.00 25.80 -2.90
C GLY A 101 -15.06 25.22 -1.84
N GLY A 102 -15.65 24.72 -0.77
CA GLY A 102 -14.95 24.16 0.39
C GLY A 102 -15.75 24.41 1.67
N LYS A 103 -15.33 23.80 2.76
CA LYS A 103 -15.94 23.92 4.08
C LYS A 103 -14.94 24.61 5.01
N LEU A 104 -15.43 25.59 5.76
CA LEU A 104 -14.70 26.12 6.91
C LEU A 104 -14.78 25.08 8.02
N LEU A 105 -13.65 24.52 8.40
CA LEU A 105 -13.60 23.47 9.41
C LEU A 105 -13.55 24.05 10.83
N ALA A 106 -13.99 23.25 11.80
CA ALA A 106 -14.01 23.66 13.20
C ALA A 106 -12.59 23.75 13.77
N LYS A 107 -12.32 24.74 14.61
CA LYS A 107 -10.99 24.94 15.21
C LYS A 107 -10.54 23.72 16.02
N GLU A 108 -11.48 22.99 16.60
CA GLU A 108 -11.30 21.80 17.38
C GLU A 108 -10.66 20.66 16.57
N ASP A 109 -10.99 20.55 15.28
CA ASP A 109 -10.43 19.53 14.38
C ASP A 109 -8.91 19.72 14.21
N PHE A 110 -8.41 20.94 14.38
CA PHE A 110 -7.01 21.28 14.14
C PHE A 110 -6.08 21.15 15.35
N LYS A 111 -6.59 20.70 16.52
CA LYS A 111 -5.75 20.53 17.72
C LYS A 111 -4.54 19.62 17.48
N LEU A 112 -4.66 18.66 16.56
CA LEU A 112 -3.60 17.71 16.19
C LEU A 112 -3.12 17.89 14.73
N ALA A 113 -3.48 19.00 14.07
CA ALA A 113 -3.11 19.21 12.67
C ALA A 113 -1.62 19.55 12.51
N LYS A 114 -1.01 19.01 11.46
CA LYS A 114 0.37 19.30 11.07
C LYS A 114 0.39 20.51 10.15
N LYS A 115 0.98 21.61 10.62
CA LYS A 115 1.31 22.75 9.75
C LYS A 115 2.49 22.36 8.86
N VAL A 116 2.35 22.53 7.56
CA VAL A 116 3.39 22.20 6.59
C VAL A 116 3.74 23.42 5.75
N LYS A 117 5.03 23.65 5.55
CA LYS A 117 5.53 24.72 4.68
C LYS A 117 5.34 24.31 3.23
N THR A 118 4.75 25.19 2.43
CA THR A 118 4.61 24.97 0.99
C THR A 118 5.81 25.51 0.22
N LYS A 119 6.12 24.88 -0.91
CA LYS A 119 7.13 25.37 -1.85
C LYS A 119 6.54 26.57 -2.60
N LEU A 120 7.09 27.76 -2.35
CA LEU A 120 6.67 28.99 -3.01
C LEU A 120 6.79 28.84 -4.54
N ASN A 121 5.84 29.38 -5.30
CA ASN A 121 5.77 29.34 -6.77
C ASN A 121 5.65 27.95 -7.41
N SER A 122 5.55 26.88 -6.62
CA SER A 122 5.27 25.53 -7.15
C SER A 122 3.77 25.27 -7.22
N LYS A 123 3.31 24.72 -8.35
CA LYS A 123 1.94 24.17 -8.47
C LYS A 123 1.85 22.78 -7.83
N LEU A 124 2.96 22.07 -7.71
CA LEU A 124 3.03 20.77 -7.07
C LEU A 124 3.53 20.94 -5.64
N GLN A 125 2.71 20.55 -4.67
CA GLN A 125 3.03 20.63 -3.25
C GLN A 125 3.20 19.23 -2.69
N GLU A 126 4.44 18.91 -2.30
CA GLU A 126 4.88 17.58 -1.91
C GLU A 126 5.14 17.52 -0.39
N PHE A 127 4.58 16.51 0.27
CA PHE A 127 4.69 16.32 1.71
C PHE A 127 5.00 14.87 2.09
N GLU A 128 6.05 14.71 2.88
CA GLU A 128 6.41 13.46 3.55
C GLU A 128 5.52 13.27 4.79
N LEU A 129 4.81 12.14 4.86
CA LEU A 129 3.86 11.80 5.92
C LEU A 129 4.35 10.65 6.80
N ASN A 130 4.86 9.58 6.19
CA ASN A 130 5.38 8.37 6.85
C ASN A 130 4.48 7.87 8.01
N PHE A 131 3.23 7.51 7.71
CA PHE A 131 2.32 6.94 8.71
C PHE A 131 1.58 5.69 8.22
N SER A 132 1.31 4.78 9.15
CA SER A 132 0.56 3.55 8.90
C SER A 132 -0.95 3.83 8.86
N PRO A 133 -1.68 3.27 7.88
CA PRO A 133 -3.08 3.57 7.66
C PRO A 133 -4.00 2.71 8.53
N PHE A 134 -3.84 2.71 9.86
CA PHE A 134 -4.73 1.93 10.73
C PHE A 134 -6.13 2.53 10.83
N ALA A 135 -7.11 1.71 11.22
CA ALA A 135 -8.51 2.15 11.33
C ALA A 135 -8.66 3.44 12.16
N GLY A 136 -9.06 4.54 11.51
CA GLY A 136 -9.25 5.84 12.15
C GLY A 136 -8.01 6.73 12.17
N ALA A 137 -6.89 6.30 11.58
CA ALA A 137 -5.72 7.15 11.40
C ALA A 137 -6.10 8.39 10.57
N LYS A 138 -5.92 9.57 11.16
CA LYS A 138 -6.23 10.86 10.54
C LYS A 138 -5.00 11.75 10.57
N THR A 139 -4.62 12.29 9.43
CA THR A 139 -3.66 13.38 9.31
C THR A 139 -4.37 14.58 8.70
N ILE A 140 -4.21 15.75 9.32
CA ILE A 140 -4.68 17.02 8.77
C ILE A 140 -3.47 17.87 8.47
N LEU A 141 -3.36 18.32 7.22
CA LEU A 141 -2.31 19.18 6.72
C LEU A 141 -2.86 20.59 6.55
N ILE A 142 -2.30 21.53 7.29
CA ILE A 142 -2.56 22.96 7.08
C ILE A 142 -1.46 23.49 6.17
N LEU A 143 -1.84 23.83 4.94
CA LEU A 143 -0.95 24.41 3.95
C LEU A 143 -0.84 25.91 4.20
N ASP A 144 0.37 26.36 4.46
CA ASP A 144 0.69 27.79 4.53
C ASP A 144 0.91 28.36 3.12
N ILE A 145 -0.12 28.28 2.28
CA ILE A 145 -0.12 28.90 0.96
C ILE A 145 -0.50 30.37 1.15
N PHE A 146 0.30 31.26 0.56
CA PHE A 146 0.17 32.72 0.52
C PHE A 146 0.75 33.48 1.72
#